data_AF-A0A813JRV0-F1
#
_entry.id   AF-A0A813JRV0-F1
#
_cell.length_a   1.000
_cell.length_b   1.000
_cell.length_c   1.000
_cell.angle_alpha   90.00
_cell.angle_beta   90.00
_cell.angle_gamma   90.00
#
_symmetry.space_group_name_H-M   'P 1'
#
loop_
_entity.id
_entity.type
_entity.pdbx_description
1 polymer ?
#
loop_
_entity_poly.entity_id
_entity_poly.type
_entity_poly.pdbx_seq_one_letter_code
_entity_poly.pdbx_strand_id
1 'polypeptide(L)'
;MAQGDAFSMMNRLSASGGLKKPMFGVFLSSSDQETSEITFGDWKQEHMASELFWVPVSGPSGYWEVEIEDIYFDKKAMKLCQGCRVAVDTGTSELAGPTDIITRLRKLLQVQDCNAKAMAGLPQLGFSVKGKIMSLSPEEYTSGVEGFCELNLMSLDIPPPKGPLFVFGIPFLTKYYTVYDHKNLKVGFAVAKHAGQVPDEMLLTVEATRDNKTQASSFLASRSRQ
;
A
#
# COMPACT_ATOMS: atom_id res chain seq x y z
N MET A 1 24.71 -3.77 -3.07
CA MET A 1 23.95 -3.88 -1.80
C MET A 1 24.78 -4.78 -0.91
N ALA A 2 25.21 -4.33 0.27
CA ALA A 2 26.24 -5.06 1.02
C ALA A 2 25.72 -6.43 1.48
N GLN A 3 26.57 -7.44 1.35
CA GLN A 3 26.21 -8.87 1.41
C GLN A 3 26.86 -9.60 2.60
N GLY A 4 27.27 -8.88 3.64
CA GLY A 4 27.78 -9.51 4.86
C GLY A 4 26.66 -9.82 5.85
N ASP A 5 26.84 -10.83 6.68
CA ASP A 5 25.88 -11.23 7.73
C ASP A 5 25.57 -10.09 8.73
N ALA A 6 26.48 -9.12 8.83
CA ALA A 6 26.36 -7.93 9.67
C ALA A 6 25.80 -6.68 8.94
N PHE A 7 25.38 -6.78 7.67
CA PHE A 7 24.92 -5.63 6.90
C PHE A 7 23.58 -5.07 7.41
N SER A 8 22.64 -5.94 7.78
CA SER A 8 21.33 -5.52 8.27
C SER A 8 21.43 -5.05 9.72
N MET A 9 21.21 -3.75 9.95
CA MET A 9 21.09 -3.19 11.29
C MET A 9 20.04 -3.94 12.13
N MET A 10 18.89 -4.29 11.53
CA MET A 10 17.85 -5.03 12.23
C MET A 10 18.28 -6.44 12.62
N ASN A 11 19.02 -7.14 11.77
CA ASN A 11 19.56 -8.46 12.11
C ASN A 11 20.51 -8.34 13.31
N ARG A 12 21.38 -7.31 13.31
CA ARG A 12 22.33 -7.07 14.40
C ARG A 12 21.64 -6.73 15.72
N LEU A 13 20.66 -5.83 15.69
CA LEU A 13 19.89 -5.44 16.88
C LEU A 13 19.05 -6.59 17.43
N SER A 14 18.50 -7.43 16.55
CA SER A 14 17.78 -8.64 16.95
C SER A 14 18.73 -9.69 17.55
N ALA A 15 19.88 -9.94 16.92
CA ALA A 15 20.83 -10.96 17.37
C ALA A 15 21.54 -10.59 18.68
N SER A 16 21.75 -9.29 18.94
CA SER A 16 22.34 -8.80 20.19
C SER A 16 21.35 -8.75 21.36
N GLY A 17 20.06 -9.00 21.12
CA GLY A 17 19.00 -8.82 22.14
C GLY A 17 18.69 -7.37 22.47
N GLY A 18 19.13 -6.41 21.64
CA GLY A 18 18.92 -4.97 21.84
C GLY A 18 17.48 -4.50 21.59
N LEU A 19 16.59 -5.39 21.14
CA LEU A 19 15.20 -5.09 20.85
C LEU A 19 14.27 -5.94 21.71
N LYS A 20 13.24 -5.29 22.28
CA LYS A 20 12.15 -6.00 22.97
C LYS A 20 11.44 -6.99 22.05
N LYS A 21 11.19 -6.59 20.80
CA LYS A 21 10.68 -7.44 19.72
C LYS A 21 11.46 -7.15 18.43
N PRO A 22 11.77 -8.15 17.60
CA PRO A 22 12.46 -7.95 16.32
C PRO A 22 11.51 -7.37 15.26
N MET A 23 11.18 -6.09 15.43
CA MET A 23 10.26 -5.34 14.58
C MET A 23 10.50 -3.85 14.73
N PHE A 24 9.92 -3.07 13.81
CA PHE A 24 9.87 -1.63 13.92
C PHE A 24 8.60 -1.07 13.27
N GLY A 25 8.09 0.04 13.80
CA GLY A 25 7.00 0.81 13.21
C GLY A 25 7.51 2.10 12.58
N VAL A 26 6.86 2.55 11.51
CA VAL A 26 7.20 3.79 10.79
C VAL A 26 5.95 4.65 10.66
N PHE A 27 6.01 5.85 11.22
CA PHE A 27 5.05 6.93 11.04
C PHE A 27 5.72 8.04 10.25
N LEU A 28 5.17 8.39 9.09
CA LEU A 28 5.61 9.54 8.31
C LEU A 28 4.60 10.67 8.51
N SER A 29 5.08 11.84 8.89
CA SER A 29 4.23 13.01 9.10
C SER A 29 3.64 13.52 7.78
N SER A 30 2.40 14.00 7.83
CA SER A 30 1.70 14.65 6.72
C SER A 30 1.84 16.18 6.72
N SER A 31 2.45 16.76 7.77
CA SER A 31 2.68 18.21 7.87
C SER A 31 3.83 18.53 8.82
N ASP A 32 4.27 19.79 8.81
CA ASP A 32 5.30 20.32 9.72
C ASP A 32 4.82 20.47 11.18
N GLN A 33 3.55 20.21 11.46
CA GLN A 33 2.98 20.29 12.82
C GLN A 33 3.19 18.99 13.62
N GLU A 34 3.72 17.96 12.97
CA GLU A 34 3.97 16.64 13.56
C GLU A 34 5.31 16.08 13.06
N THR A 35 5.89 15.17 13.84
CA THR A 35 7.21 14.62 13.58
C THR A 35 7.10 13.17 13.12
N SER A 36 7.79 12.83 12.03
CA SER A 36 7.96 11.44 11.60
C SER A 36 8.73 10.63 12.65
N GLU A 37 8.35 9.37 12.88
CA GLU A 37 8.97 8.52 13.89
C GLU A 37 9.24 7.10 13.35
N ILE A 38 10.41 6.56 13.69
CA ILE A 38 10.68 5.11 13.61
C ILE A 38 10.75 4.56 15.04
N THR A 39 9.84 3.66 15.38
CA THR A 39 9.80 2.98 16.68
C THR A 39 10.49 1.62 16.54
N PHE A 40 11.63 1.40 17.18
CA PHE A 40 12.30 0.09 17.21
C PHE A 40 11.87 -0.74 18.42
N GLY A 41 11.62 -2.04 18.23
CA GLY A 41 11.35 -2.96 19.33
C GLY A 41 9.87 -3.12 19.72
N ASP A 42 9.00 -2.27 19.17
CA ASP A 42 7.54 -2.29 19.33
C ASP A 42 6.91 -1.41 18.22
N TRP A 43 5.61 -1.17 18.29
CA TRP A 43 4.92 -0.15 17.50
C TRP A 43 3.99 0.67 18.41
N LYS A 44 3.60 1.87 17.97
CA LYS A 44 2.80 2.78 18.80
C LYS A 44 1.36 2.88 18.31
N GLN A 45 0.42 2.61 19.22
CA GLN A 45 -1.00 2.77 18.95
C GLN A 45 -1.43 4.22 18.78
N GLU A 46 -0.68 5.18 19.37
CA GLU A 46 -0.99 6.61 19.25
C GLU A 46 -0.90 7.14 17.82
N HIS A 47 -0.14 6.46 16.93
CA HIS A 47 -0.03 6.79 15.52
C HIS A 47 -1.10 6.11 14.64
N MET A 48 -2.05 5.38 15.22
CA MET A 48 -3.05 4.62 14.48
C MET A 48 -4.46 5.17 14.69
N ALA A 49 -5.17 5.37 13.58
CA ALA A 49 -6.59 5.73 13.54
C ALA A 49 -7.50 4.54 13.22
N SER A 50 -6.93 3.39 12.86
CA SER A 50 -7.64 2.14 12.64
C SER A 50 -6.97 0.97 13.37
N GLU A 51 -7.63 -0.18 13.39
CA GLU A 51 -6.97 -1.42 13.79
C GLU A 51 -5.84 -1.77 12.82
N LEU A 52 -4.75 -2.32 13.36
CA LEU A 52 -3.63 -2.86 12.60
C LEU A 52 -4.02 -4.24 12.03
N PHE A 53 -3.86 -4.44 10.73
CA PHE A 53 -4.00 -5.75 10.11
C PHE A 53 -2.70 -6.21 9.48
N TRP A 54 -2.43 -7.52 9.60
CA TRP A 54 -1.17 -8.12 9.16
C TRP A 54 -1.30 -8.80 7.80
N VAL A 55 -0.30 -8.55 6.95
CA VAL A 55 -0.14 -9.12 5.62
C VAL A 55 1.20 -9.87 5.58
N PRO A 56 1.22 -11.16 5.19
CA PRO A 56 2.47 -11.91 5.11
C PRO A 56 3.39 -11.30 4.06
N VAL A 57 4.71 -11.31 4.34
CA VAL A 57 5.70 -11.00 3.32
C VAL A 57 5.82 -12.18 2.37
N SER A 58 5.69 -11.91 1.08
CA SER A 58 5.71 -12.92 0.01
C SER A 58 6.63 -12.44 -1.11
N GLY A 59 7.84 -12.98 -1.19
CA GLY A 59 8.79 -12.55 -2.21
C GLY A 59 10.20 -13.14 -2.06
N PRO A 60 10.87 -13.55 -3.16
CA PRO A 60 12.23 -14.09 -3.11
C PRO A 60 13.32 -13.00 -3.13
N SER A 61 12.95 -11.72 -3.18
CA SER A 61 13.88 -10.61 -3.51
C SER A 61 14.67 -10.05 -2.32
N GLY A 62 14.22 -10.33 -1.09
CA GLY A 62 14.71 -9.72 0.14
C GLY A 62 14.03 -8.38 0.50
N TYR A 63 13.07 -7.89 -0.28
CA TYR A 63 12.25 -6.73 0.09
C TYR A 63 11.11 -7.12 1.04
N TRP A 64 10.53 -6.11 1.70
CA TRP A 64 9.24 -6.23 2.39
C TRP A 64 8.11 -6.27 1.36
N GLU A 65 7.98 -7.39 0.66
CA GLU A 65 7.00 -7.56 -0.41
C GLU A 65 5.68 -8.08 0.13
N VAL A 66 4.56 -7.45 -0.25
CA VAL A 66 3.22 -7.98 -0.01
C VAL A 66 2.49 -8.19 -1.34
N GLU A 67 1.49 -9.06 -1.32
CA GLU A 67 0.61 -9.27 -2.48
C GLU A 67 -0.53 -8.24 -2.48
N ILE A 68 -0.82 -7.71 -3.67
CA ILE A 68 -2.01 -6.90 -3.94
C ILE A 68 -2.86 -7.57 -5.00
N GLU A 69 -4.18 -7.61 -4.79
CA GLU A 69 -5.06 -8.35 -5.69
C GLU A 69 -5.38 -7.57 -6.98
N ASP A 70 -5.64 -6.26 -6.87
CA ASP A 70 -5.88 -5.34 -8.00
C ASP A 70 -5.76 -3.86 -7.56
N ILE A 71 -5.76 -2.96 -8.54
CA ILE A 71 -5.86 -1.51 -8.39
C ILE A 71 -7.32 -1.06 -8.60
N TYR A 72 -7.76 -0.08 -7.83
CA TYR A 72 -9.16 0.38 -7.77
C TYR A 72 -9.26 1.88 -8.04
N PHE A 73 -10.37 2.29 -8.65
CA PHE A 73 -10.85 3.67 -8.64
C PHE A 73 -12.22 3.73 -7.99
N ASP A 74 -12.39 4.55 -6.95
CA ASP A 74 -13.65 4.70 -6.20
C ASP A 74 -14.31 3.35 -5.83
N LYS A 75 -13.49 2.41 -5.32
CA LYS A 75 -13.88 1.03 -4.96
C LYS A 75 -14.27 0.13 -6.13
N LYS A 76 -14.07 0.56 -7.38
CA LYS A 76 -14.22 -0.26 -8.57
C LYS A 76 -12.88 -0.84 -9.03
N ALA A 77 -12.82 -2.16 -9.15
CA ALA A 77 -11.65 -2.89 -9.65
C ALA A 77 -11.33 -2.49 -11.10
N MET A 78 -10.07 -2.13 -11.36
CA MET A 78 -9.62 -1.63 -12.66
C MET A 78 -9.00 -2.73 -13.54
N LYS A 79 -8.74 -3.91 -12.96
CA LYS A 79 -8.09 -5.06 -13.62
C LYS A 79 -6.78 -4.65 -14.29
N LEU A 80 -6.02 -3.82 -13.57
CA LEU A 80 -4.73 -3.31 -14.03
C LEU A 80 -3.59 -4.22 -13.60
N CYS A 81 -3.78 -4.94 -12.51
CA CYS A 81 -2.80 -5.84 -11.94
C CYS A 81 -3.59 -7.00 -11.31
N GLN A 82 -3.16 -8.26 -11.49
CA GLN A 82 -3.87 -9.43 -10.97
C GLN A 82 -2.87 -10.28 -10.17
N GLY A 83 -2.97 -10.23 -8.84
CA GLY A 83 -2.03 -10.93 -7.95
C GLY A 83 -0.60 -10.38 -8.08
N CYS A 84 -0.46 -9.06 -8.02
CA CYS A 84 0.83 -8.40 -8.16
C CYS A 84 1.56 -8.30 -6.83
N ARG A 85 2.89 -8.15 -6.90
CA ARG A 85 3.72 -7.91 -5.72
C ARG A 85 4.03 -6.43 -5.61
N VAL A 86 4.11 -5.94 -4.38
CA VAL A 86 4.52 -4.58 -4.06
C VAL A 86 5.56 -4.60 -2.95
N ALA A 87 6.67 -3.89 -3.14
CA ALA A 87 7.62 -3.59 -2.06
C ALA A 87 7.12 -2.40 -1.24
N VAL A 88 7.13 -2.53 0.08
CA VAL A 88 6.81 -1.46 1.02
C VAL A 88 8.10 -0.74 1.38
N ASP A 89 8.37 0.40 0.74
CA ASP A 89 9.70 1.01 0.72
C ASP A 89 9.68 2.48 1.16
N THR A 90 10.10 2.72 2.40
CA THR A 90 10.27 4.07 2.97
C THR A 90 11.31 4.92 2.23
N GLY A 91 12.16 4.30 1.40
CA GLY A 91 13.21 4.99 0.63
C GLY A 91 12.76 5.51 -0.74
N THR A 92 11.53 5.23 -1.17
CA THR A 92 11.02 5.68 -2.47
C THR A 92 10.04 6.84 -2.30
N SER A 93 10.30 7.97 -2.96
CA SER A 93 9.49 9.19 -2.82
C SER A 93 8.10 9.14 -3.46
N GLU A 94 7.88 8.24 -4.41
CA GLU A 94 6.65 8.13 -5.21
C GLU A 94 6.06 6.72 -5.12
N LEU A 95 4.83 6.54 -5.61
CA LEU A 95 4.35 5.18 -5.91
C LEU A 95 5.03 4.73 -7.20
N ALA A 96 5.62 3.55 -7.24
CA ALA A 96 6.27 3.05 -8.45
C ALA A 96 5.62 1.77 -8.98
N GLY A 97 5.79 1.51 -10.27
CA GLY A 97 5.38 0.24 -10.85
C GLY A 97 5.78 0.07 -12.31
N PRO A 98 5.39 -1.07 -12.92
CA PRO A 98 5.68 -1.37 -14.31
C PRO A 98 5.25 -0.25 -15.25
N THR A 99 6.10 0.08 -16.22
CA THR A 99 5.93 1.26 -17.08
C THR A 99 4.60 1.25 -17.84
N ASP A 100 4.13 0.09 -18.28
CA ASP A 100 2.86 -0.08 -19.00
C ASP A 100 1.65 0.25 -18.12
N ILE A 101 1.66 -0.19 -16.86
CA ILE A 101 0.57 0.07 -15.90
C ILE A 101 0.59 1.53 -15.47
N ILE A 102 1.77 2.09 -15.16
CA ILE A 102 1.89 3.50 -14.75
C ILE A 102 1.46 4.44 -15.87
N THR A 103 1.87 4.16 -17.12
CA THR A 103 1.40 4.92 -18.29
C THR A 103 -0.11 4.88 -18.43
N ARG A 104 -0.74 3.71 -18.19
CA ARG A 104 -2.19 3.57 -18.22
C ARG A 104 -2.87 4.34 -17.08
N LEU A 105 -2.33 4.32 -15.87
CA LEU A 105 -2.84 5.11 -14.74
C LEU A 105 -2.80 6.61 -15.04
N ARG A 106 -1.66 7.13 -15.51
CA ARG A 106 -1.52 8.54 -15.90
C ARG A 106 -2.57 8.95 -16.95
N LYS A 107 -2.81 8.09 -17.96
CA LYS A 107 -3.82 8.33 -18.99
C LYS A 107 -5.26 8.28 -18.47
N LEU A 108 -5.55 7.51 -17.42
CA LEU A 108 -6.89 7.44 -16.84
C LEU A 108 -7.16 8.62 -15.91
N LEU A 109 -6.16 9.03 -15.12
CA LEU A 109 -6.28 10.11 -14.14
C LEU A 109 -6.25 11.50 -14.81
N GLN A 110 -5.44 11.70 -15.85
CA GLN A 110 -5.37 12.95 -16.63
C GLN A 110 -5.29 14.23 -15.77
N VAL A 111 -4.45 14.19 -14.73
CA VAL A 111 -4.25 15.33 -13.82
C VAL A 111 -3.62 16.49 -14.58
N GLN A 112 -4.20 17.68 -14.42
CA GLN A 112 -3.73 18.91 -15.06
C GLN A 112 -3.56 20.06 -14.05
N ASP A 113 -4.33 20.04 -12.96
CA ASP A 113 -4.38 21.11 -11.98
C ASP A 113 -4.69 20.54 -10.59
N CYS A 114 -4.18 21.19 -9.55
CA CYS A 114 -4.34 20.87 -8.15
C CYS A 114 -5.37 21.79 -7.44
N ASN A 115 -6.13 22.59 -8.19
CA ASN A 115 -7.24 23.34 -7.62
C ASN A 115 -8.38 22.41 -7.11
N ALA A 116 -9.18 22.92 -6.18
CA ALA A 116 -10.24 22.13 -5.51
C ALA A 116 -11.25 21.50 -6.48
N LYS A 117 -11.56 22.17 -7.60
CA LYS A 117 -12.50 21.64 -8.61
C LYS A 117 -11.90 20.46 -9.37
N ALA A 118 -10.61 20.53 -9.70
CA ALA A 118 -9.89 19.45 -10.37
C ALA A 118 -9.77 18.23 -9.44
N MET A 119 -9.36 18.44 -8.19
CA MET A 119 -9.25 17.39 -7.18
C MET A 119 -10.58 16.67 -6.93
N ALA A 120 -11.68 17.43 -6.79
CA ALA A 120 -13.01 16.85 -6.60
C ALA A 120 -13.51 16.00 -7.79
N GLY A 121 -12.90 16.15 -8.98
CA GLY A 121 -13.23 15.36 -10.17
C GLY A 121 -12.40 14.09 -10.33
N LEU A 122 -11.40 13.88 -9.48
CA LEU A 122 -10.50 12.72 -9.56
C LEU A 122 -10.96 11.59 -8.62
N PRO A 123 -10.77 10.32 -9.01
CA PRO A 123 -11.17 9.18 -8.20
C PRO A 123 -10.20 8.95 -7.04
N GLN A 124 -10.63 8.27 -5.99
CA GLN A 124 -9.69 7.66 -5.05
C GLN A 124 -8.89 6.56 -5.75
N LEU A 125 -7.57 6.52 -5.56
CA LEU A 125 -6.68 5.47 -6.06
C LEU A 125 -6.50 4.39 -4.98
N GLY A 126 -7.10 3.22 -5.19
CA GLY A 126 -7.09 2.11 -4.24
C GLY A 126 -6.20 0.94 -4.62
N PHE A 127 -5.72 0.23 -3.61
CA PHE A 127 -5.00 -1.04 -3.74
C PHE A 127 -5.69 -2.08 -2.85
N SER A 128 -6.11 -3.20 -3.43
CA SER A 128 -6.63 -4.31 -2.61
C SER A 128 -5.46 -5.07 -2.01
N VAL A 129 -5.44 -5.17 -0.68
CA VAL A 129 -4.44 -5.90 0.08
C VAL A 129 -5.17 -6.82 1.07
N LYS A 130 -5.08 -8.14 0.86
CA LYS A 130 -5.74 -9.15 1.71
C LYS A 130 -7.25 -8.90 1.80
N GLY A 131 -7.87 -8.52 0.69
CA GLY A 131 -9.30 -8.22 0.57
C GLY A 131 -9.77 -6.90 1.21
N LYS A 132 -8.85 -6.05 1.68
CA LYS A 132 -9.16 -4.67 2.14
C LYS A 132 -8.68 -3.68 1.09
N ILE A 133 -9.53 -2.71 0.75
CA ILE A 133 -9.13 -1.64 -0.18
C ILE A 133 -8.48 -0.51 0.61
N MET A 134 -7.20 -0.28 0.32
CA MET A 134 -6.39 0.80 0.85
C MET A 134 -6.31 1.92 -0.20
N SER A 135 -7.05 3.00 0.02
CA SER A 135 -7.22 4.10 -0.93
C SER A 135 -6.46 5.35 -0.56
N LEU A 136 -5.93 6.02 -1.58
CA LEU A 136 -5.41 7.38 -1.53
C LEU A 136 -6.44 8.36 -2.13
N SER A 137 -6.64 9.50 -1.50
CA SER A 137 -7.37 10.63 -2.05
C SER A 137 -6.53 11.33 -3.13
N PRO A 138 -7.15 12.13 -4.00
CA PRO A 138 -6.45 12.92 -5.01
C PRO A 138 -5.25 13.71 -4.48
N GLU A 139 -5.40 14.33 -3.31
CA GLU A 139 -4.37 15.14 -2.66
C GLU A 139 -3.17 14.29 -2.19
N GLU A 140 -3.38 13.01 -1.92
CA GLU A 140 -2.34 12.12 -1.41
C GLU A 140 -1.50 11.50 -2.54
N TYR A 141 -2.04 11.34 -3.75
CA TYR A 141 -1.29 10.83 -4.90
C TYR A 141 -0.90 11.91 -5.93
N THR A 142 -1.19 13.18 -5.66
CA THR A 142 -0.74 14.32 -6.47
C THR A 142 0.18 15.25 -5.68
N SER A 143 0.95 16.06 -6.40
CA SER A 143 1.70 17.17 -5.82
C SER A 143 1.76 18.32 -6.80
N GLY A 144 1.76 19.56 -6.29
CA GLY A 144 1.80 20.75 -7.13
C GLY A 144 1.04 21.93 -6.55
N VAL A 145 0.79 22.91 -7.42
CA VAL A 145 0.06 24.15 -7.14
C VAL A 145 -0.98 24.38 -8.24
N GLU A 146 -1.80 25.41 -8.08
CA GLU A 146 -2.72 25.82 -9.14
C GLU A 146 -1.96 26.11 -10.44
N GLY A 147 -2.38 25.48 -11.54
CA GLY A 147 -1.75 25.58 -12.86
C GLY A 147 -0.52 24.68 -13.09
N PHE A 148 -0.03 23.95 -12.08
CA PHE A 148 0.99 22.92 -12.26
C PHE A 148 0.80 21.79 -11.24
N CYS A 149 0.34 20.62 -11.71
CA CYS A 149 0.01 19.49 -10.85
C CYS A 149 0.51 18.19 -11.49
N GLU A 150 1.21 17.38 -10.71
CA GLU A 150 1.78 16.12 -11.15
C GLU A 150 1.26 14.95 -10.30
N LEU A 151 1.33 13.77 -10.88
CA LEU A 151 1.04 12.52 -10.19
C LEU A 151 2.32 12.04 -9.51
N ASN A 152 2.22 11.65 -8.23
CA ASN A 152 3.31 11.01 -7.47
C ASN A 152 3.46 9.53 -7.88
N LEU A 153 3.62 9.30 -9.19
CA LEU A 153 3.73 8.00 -9.82
C LEU A 153 5.01 7.93 -10.64
N MET A 154 5.85 6.91 -10.38
CA MET A 154 7.09 6.64 -11.08
C MET A 154 6.99 5.37 -11.93
N SER A 155 7.50 5.41 -13.15
CA SER A 155 7.71 4.20 -13.96
C SER A 155 9.01 3.52 -13.54
N LEU A 156 8.94 2.26 -13.12
CA LEU A 156 10.10 1.48 -12.66
C LEU A 156 9.97 0.01 -13.09
N ASP A 157 10.79 -0.40 -14.04
CA ASP A 157 10.82 -1.79 -14.52
C ASP A 157 11.94 -2.59 -13.83
N ILE A 158 11.56 -3.38 -12.82
CA ILE A 158 12.49 -4.27 -12.11
C ILE A 158 12.63 -5.58 -12.89
N PRO A 159 13.84 -5.99 -13.32
CA PRO A 159 14.01 -7.20 -14.11
C PRO A 159 13.82 -8.48 -13.28
N PRO A 160 13.53 -9.62 -13.94
CA PRO A 160 13.57 -10.94 -13.29
C PRO A 160 14.93 -11.23 -12.64
N PRO A 161 14.97 -12.02 -11.55
CA PRO A 161 13.86 -12.72 -10.90
C PRO A 161 13.08 -11.86 -9.89
N LYS A 162 13.47 -10.59 -9.69
CA LYS A 162 12.89 -9.75 -8.63
C LYS A 162 11.54 -9.16 -9.02
N GLY A 163 11.39 -8.68 -10.26
CA GLY A 163 10.14 -8.09 -10.76
C GLY A 163 9.28 -9.03 -11.60
N PRO A 164 8.14 -8.55 -12.14
CA PRO A 164 7.62 -7.18 -11.99
C PRO A 164 7.18 -6.90 -10.53
N LEU A 165 7.35 -5.66 -10.09
CA LEU A 165 7.13 -5.25 -8.70
C LEU A 165 6.65 -3.80 -8.67
N PHE A 166 5.60 -3.53 -7.90
CA PHE A 166 5.19 -2.18 -7.53
C PHE A 166 5.98 -1.70 -6.30
N VAL A 167 5.95 -0.41 -6.01
CA VAL A 167 6.50 0.14 -4.78
C VAL A 167 5.48 1.05 -4.12
N PHE A 168 5.14 0.73 -2.87
CA PHE A 168 4.47 1.66 -1.97
C PHE A 168 5.54 2.55 -1.34
N GLY A 169 5.72 3.72 -1.93
CA GLY A 169 6.59 4.79 -1.41
C GLY A 169 5.87 5.74 -0.47
N ILE A 170 6.49 6.91 -0.25
CA ILE A 170 6.07 7.92 0.73
C ILE A 170 4.55 8.25 0.67
N PRO A 171 3.90 8.49 -0.49
CA PRO A 171 2.46 8.80 -0.53
C PRO A 171 1.58 7.78 0.22
N PHE A 172 1.87 6.49 0.05
CA PHE A 172 1.16 5.43 0.73
C PHE A 172 1.54 5.34 2.21
N LEU A 173 2.83 5.48 2.51
CA LEU A 173 3.39 5.31 3.84
C LEU A 173 3.14 6.50 4.77
N THR A 174 2.78 7.66 4.22
CA THR A 174 2.23 8.79 4.98
C THR A 174 0.81 8.46 5.40
N LYS A 175 -0.09 8.05 4.49
CA LYS A 175 -1.47 7.72 4.85
C LYS A 175 -1.59 6.51 5.78
N TYR A 176 -0.72 5.52 5.62
CA TYR A 176 -0.79 4.27 6.37
C TYR A 176 0.42 4.10 7.28
N TYR A 177 0.17 4.04 8.60
CA TYR A 177 1.16 3.61 9.57
C TYR A 177 1.56 2.16 9.29
N THR A 178 2.87 1.92 9.17
CA THR A 178 3.41 0.62 8.76
C THR A 178 4.26 -0.01 9.84
N VAL A 179 4.08 -1.31 10.07
CA VAL A 179 4.85 -2.08 11.04
C VAL A 179 5.51 -3.26 10.36
N TYR A 180 6.83 -3.38 10.51
CA TYR A 180 7.65 -4.39 9.87
C TYR A 180 8.06 -5.44 10.92
N ASP A 181 7.44 -6.61 10.89
CA ASP A 181 7.73 -7.71 11.81
C ASP A 181 8.78 -8.64 11.19
N HIS A 182 10.03 -8.47 11.61
CA HIS A 182 11.18 -9.16 11.04
C HIS A 182 11.23 -10.63 11.42
N LYS A 183 10.73 -10.99 12.60
CA LYS A 183 10.71 -12.40 13.04
C LYS A 183 9.65 -13.21 12.33
N ASN A 184 8.46 -12.64 12.13
CA ASN A 184 7.34 -13.37 11.54
C ASN A 184 7.17 -13.10 10.04
N LEU A 185 8.04 -12.28 9.43
CA LEU A 185 8.01 -11.91 8.01
C LEU A 185 6.61 -11.46 7.56
N LYS A 186 6.13 -10.38 8.18
CA LYS A 186 4.83 -9.77 7.86
C LYS A 186 4.91 -8.25 8.00
N VAL A 187 4.08 -7.56 7.24
CA VAL A 187 3.88 -6.11 7.32
C VAL A 187 2.49 -5.84 7.89
N GLY A 188 2.41 -4.96 8.88
CA GLY A 188 1.18 -4.47 9.48
C GLY A 188 0.83 -3.12 8.89
N PHE A 189 -0.45 -2.91 8.57
CA PHE A 189 -0.97 -1.63 8.10
C PHE A 189 -2.12 -1.17 8.99
N ALA A 190 -2.12 0.12 9.31
CA ALA A 190 -3.23 0.84 9.93
C ALA A 190 -3.32 2.22 9.28
N VAL A 191 -4.48 2.87 9.30
CA VAL A 191 -4.54 4.27 8.89
C VAL A 191 -3.77 5.11 9.90
N ALA A 192 -2.89 5.96 9.42
CA ALA A 192 -2.09 6.84 10.26
C ALA A 192 -2.99 7.90 10.91
N LYS A 193 -2.73 8.19 12.18
CA LYS A 193 -3.43 9.24 12.92
C LYS A 193 -2.62 10.53 12.82
N HIS A 194 -3.04 11.40 11.91
CA HIS A 194 -2.46 12.74 11.75
C HIS A 194 -3.18 13.79 12.58
N ALA A 195 -2.44 14.81 13.01
CA ALA A 195 -3.03 15.96 13.68
C ALA A 195 -4.02 16.70 12.75
N GLY A 196 -5.24 16.96 13.24
CA GLY A 196 -6.24 17.74 12.50
C GLY A 196 -7.04 16.99 11.44
N GLN A 197 -6.80 15.69 11.21
CA GLN A 197 -7.59 14.86 10.30
C GLN A 197 -8.74 14.13 11.00
N VAL A 198 -9.91 14.04 10.33
CA VAL A 198 -11.12 13.40 10.88
C VAL A 198 -11.17 11.91 10.51
N PRO A 199 -11.45 10.98 11.45
CA PRO A 199 -11.43 9.54 11.19
C PRO A 199 -12.44 8.95 10.22
N ASP A 200 -13.52 9.63 9.87
CA ASP A 200 -14.57 9.03 9.03
C ASP A 200 -14.17 8.87 7.55
N GLU A 201 -13.19 9.65 7.07
CA GLU A 201 -12.59 9.47 5.74
C GLU A 201 -11.48 8.40 5.73
N MET A 202 -11.12 7.88 6.90
CA MET A 202 -10.01 6.96 7.16
C MET A 202 -10.42 5.47 7.15
N LEU A 203 -11.65 5.14 6.78
CA LEU A 203 -12.10 3.76 6.79
C LEU A 203 -11.41 2.95 5.69
N LEU A 204 -10.60 1.96 6.10
CA LEU A 204 -10.30 0.79 5.28
C LEU A 204 -11.63 0.23 4.81
N THR A 205 -12.00 0.46 3.55
CA THR A 205 -13.29 -0.03 3.06
C THR A 205 -13.22 -1.54 3.01
N VAL A 206 -14.00 -2.14 3.90
CA VAL A 206 -14.11 -3.59 4.03
C VAL A 206 -15.00 -4.02 2.87
N GLU A 207 -14.48 -4.97 2.08
CA GLU A 207 -15.11 -5.69 0.98
C GLU A 207 -14.86 -5.12 -0.43
N ALA A 208 -13.83 -5.68 -1.08
CA ALA A 208 -13.83 -5.81 -2.52
C ALA A 208 -15.08 -6.61 -2.94
N THR A 209 -15.93 -6.01 -3.77
CA THR A 209 -17.08 -6.72 -4.35
C THR A 209 -16.55 -7.86 -5.21
N ARG A 210 -16.71 -9.11 -4.75
CA ARG A 210 -16.44 -10.28 -5.57
C ARG A 210 -17.49 -10.28 -6.68
N ASP A 211 -17.03 -10.09 -7.93
CA ASP A 211 -17.84 -10.33 -9.14
C ASP A 211 -18.44 -11.74 -9.04
N ASN A 212 -19.73 -11.83 -8.70
CA ASN A 212 -20.42 -13.09 -8.45
C ASN A 212 -20.78 -13.74 -9.80
N LYS A 213 -19.79 -14.36 -10.46
CA LYS A 213 -19.95 -15.15 -11.69
C LYS A 213 -19.46 -16.60 -11.54
N THR A 214 -19.78 -17.26 -10.43
CA THR A 214 -19.67 -18.74 -10.38
C THR A 214 -20.67 -19.38 -9.42
N GLN A 215 -21.97 -19.24 -9.69
CA GLN A 215 -22.99 -20.11 -9.09
C GLN A 215 -24.15 -20.31 -10.07
N ALA A 216 -23.86 -20.99 -11.18
CA ALA A 216 -24.88 -21.51 -12.09
C ALA A 216 -24.34 -22.73 -12.84
N SER A 217 -24.15 -23.84 -12.14
CA SER A 217 -24.06 -25.20 -12.71
C SER A 217 -23.85 -26.24 -11.60
N SER A 218 -24.88 -26.51 -10.81
CA SER A 218 -24.99 -27.81 -10.09
C SER A 218 -26.42 -28.21 -9.72
N PHE A 219 -27.45 -27.41 -10.05
CA PHE A 219 -28.84 -27.81 -9.93
C PHE A 219 -29.37 -28.29 -11.29
N LEU A 220 -29.07 -29.54 -11.68
CA LEU A 220 -29.84 -30.30 -12.70
C LEU A 220 -29.46 -31.80 -12.72
N ALA A 221 -29.20 -32.41 -11.56
CA ALA A 221 -28.95 -33.85 -11.46
C ALA A 221 -29.72 -34.48 -10.29
N SER A 222 -31.05 -34.38 -10.29
CA SER A 222 -31.92 -35.24 -9.46
C SER A 222 -33.38 -35.16 -9.89
N ARG A 223 -33.72 -35.55 -11.12
CA ARG A 223 -35.11 -35.89 -11.51
C ARG A 223 -35.17 -36.67 -12.82
N SER A 224 -34.79 -37.94 -12.76
CA SER A 224 -35.17 -38.96 -13.75
C SER A 224 -34.85 -40.37 -13.23
N ARG A 225 -35.65 -40.83 -12.26
CA ARG A 225 -35.92 -42.27 -12.03
C ARG A 225 -37.38 -42.42 -11.64
N GLN A 226 -38.22 -42.61 -12.65
CA GLN A 226 -39.37 -43.50 -12.66
C GLN A 226 -39.46 -44.07 -14.07
#